data_AF-A0A8S1DLP3-F1
#
_entry.id   AF-A0A8S1DLP3-F1
#
_cell.length_a   1.000
_cell.length_b   1.000
_cell.length_c   1.000
_cell.angle_alpha   90.00
_cell.angle_beta   90.00
_cell.angle_gamma   90.00
#
_symmetry.space_group_name_H-M   'P 1'
#
loop_
_entity.id
_entity.type
_entity.pdbx_description
1 polymer ?
#
loop_
_entity_poly.entity_id
_entity_poly.type
_entity_poly.pdbx_seq_one_letter_code
_entity_poly.pdbx_strand_id
1 'polypeptide(L)'
;MIGVGDEVAIAVVCLPFLALVIYCSILLRRKYLRANSRRKLTLQPIGGLSSSYNISGAAMQIDARQQDPPREPFNYADYTCPICITQIDLPVETNCGHKFCGACILENWRVWRREHIGALKCPLCRTKVRMLLPLFSNNNGAPVTAEAQLRHREVINQVNRYNSKHAHGRNNIFQKIQKLLNSQGHEVADFRKHHLPQIR
;
A
#
# COMPACT_ATOMS: atom_id res chain seq x y z
N MET A 1 -63.96 -4.22 -12.99
CA MET A 1 -63.23 -5.44 -12.58
C MET A 1 -61.75 -5.15 -12.78
N ILE A 2 -61.06 -4.74 -11.72
CA ILE A 2 -59.62 -4.39 -11.77
C ILE A 2 -58.86 -5.70 -11.54
N GLY A 3 -58.04 -6.11 -12.51
CA GLY A 3 -57.35 -7.40 -12.53
C GLY A 3 -56.26 -7.47 -11.46
N VAL A 4 -56.50 -8.26 -10.41
CA VAL A 4 -55.58 -8.50 -9.29
C VAL A 4 -54.49 -9.54 -9.66
N GLY A 5 -54.32 -9.87 -10.94
CA GLY A 5 -53.50 -11.00 -11.39
C GLY A 5 -51.99 -10.74 -11.40
N ASP A 6 -51.56 -9.58 -11.89
CA ASP A 6 -50.15 -9.34 -12.19
C ASP A 6 -49.32 -9.04 -10.94
N GLU A 7 -49.89 -8.30 -9.99
CA GLU A 7 -49.27 -8.03 -8.68
C GLU A 7 -49.02 -9.32 -7.90
N VAL A 8 -49.97 -10.27 -7.97
CA VAL A 8 -49.83 -11.57 -7.31
C VAL A 8 -48.82 -12.44 -8.05
N ALA A 9 -48.78 -12.40 -9.38
CA ALA A 9 -47.77 -13.11 -10.17
C ALA A 9 -46.34 -12.58 -9.90
N ILE A 10 -46.17 -11.27 -9.80
CA ILE A 10 -44.89 -10.63 -9.45
C ILE A 10 -44.51 -11.01 -8.02
N ALA A 11 -45.45 -11.02 -7.08
CA ALA A 11 -45.17 -11.44 -5.71
C ALA A 11 -44.75 -12.92 -5.62
N VAL A 12 -45.41 -13.81 -6.37
CA VAL A 12 -45.16 -15.26 -6.33
C VAL A 12 -43.85 -15.65 -7.04
N VAL A 13 -43.41 -14.89 -8.04
CA VAL A 13 -42.23 -15.25 -8.85
C VAL A 13 -41.02 -14.37 -8.53
N CYS A 14 -41.19 -13.06 -8.42
CA CYS A 14 -40.07 -12.14 -8.26
C CYS A 14 -39.58 -12.08 -6.81
N LEU A 15 -40.44 -12.15 -5.80
CA LEU A 15 -40.01 -12.14 -4.40
C LEU A 15 -39.14 -13.35 -4.01
N PRO A 16 -39.47 -14.60 -4.37
CA PRO A 16 -38.58 -15.71 -4.06
C PRO A 16 -37.28 -15.64 -4.86
N PHE A 17 -37.30 -15.18 -6.12
CA PHE A 17 -36.09 -15.00 -6.91
C PHE A 17 -35.16 -13.94 -6.30
N LEU A 18 -35.70 -12.79 -5.91
CA LEU A 18 -34.94 -11.73 -5.22
C LEU A 18 -34.44 -12.21 -3.85
N ALA A 19 -35.25 -12.95 -3.09
CA ALA A 19 -34.84 -13.56 -1.83
C ALA A 19 -33.69 -14.55 -2.02
N LEU A 20 -33.71 -15.37 -3.08
CA LEU A 20 -32.63 -16.29 -3.43
C LEU A 20 -31.34 -15.56 -3.82
N VAL A 21 -31.43 -14.49 -4.61
CA VAL A 21 -30.27 -13.67 -5.00
C VAL A 21 -29.64 -12.99 -3.77
N ILE A 22 -30.47 -12.42 -2.89
CA ILE A 22 -30.03 -11.80 -1.63
C ILE A 22 -29.40 -12.86 -0.72
N TYR A 23 -30.06 -14.01 -0.55
CA TYR A 23 -29.56 -15.11 0.27
C TYR A 23 -28.22 -15.65 -0.25
N CYS A 24 -28.10 -15.87 -1.57
CA CYS A 24 -26.85 -16.30 -2.20
C CYS A 24 -25.73 -15.27 -2.01
N SER A 25 -26.03 -13.97 -2.16
CA SER A 25 -25.09 -12.88 -1.92
C SER A 25 -24.60 -12.85 -0.47
N ILE A 26 -25.49 -13.07 0.51
CA ILE A 26 -25.14 -13.15 1.94
C ILE A 26 -24.30 -14.39 2.22
N LEU A 27 -24.63 -15.56 1.66
CA LEU A 27 -23.86 -16.80 1.84
C LEU A 27 -22.46 -16.69 1.24
N LEU A 28 -22.33 -16.14 0.03
CA LEU A 28 -21.04 -15.90 -0.61
C LEU A 28 -20.22 -14.88 0.17
N ARG A 29 -20.84 -13.80 0.67
CA ARG A 29 -20.17 -12.83 1.56
C ARG A 29 -19.71 -13.48 2.86
N ARG A 30 -20.51 -14.36 3.47
CA ARG A 30 -20.12 -15.12 4.67
C ARG A 30 -18.98 -16.10 4.37
N LYS A 31 -19.00 -16.81 3.24
CA LYS A 31 -17.90 -17.69 2.81
C LYS A 31 -16.62 -16.90 2.54
N TYR A 32 -16.74 -15.76 1.86
CA TYR A 32 -15.62 -14.84 1.60
C TYR A 32 -15.04 -14.28 2.90
N LEU A 33 -15.88 -13.82 3.84
CA LEU A 33 -15.43 -13.35 5.14
C LEU A 33 -14.82 -14.47 5.99
N ARG A 34 -15.35 -15.70 5.94
CA ARG A 34 -14.74 -16.87 6.60
C ARG A 34 -13.39 -17.22 5.99
N ALA A 35 -13.26 -17.21 4.66
CA ALA A 35 -12.00 -17.46 3.96
C ALA A 35 -10.96 -16.35 4.24
N ASN A 36 -11.40 -15.10 4.33
CA ASN A 36 -10.56 -13.96 4.68
C ASN A 36 -10.20 -13.93 6.17
N SER A 37 -11.10 -14.37 7.06
CA SER A 37 -10.87 -14.45 8.50
C SER A 37 -9.86 -15.53 8.87
N ARG A 38 -9.79 -16.64 8.11
CA ARG A 38 -8.72 -17.65 8.28
C ARG A 38 -7.32 -17.11 7.94
N ARG A 39 -7.20 -16.04 7.14
CA ARG A 39 -5.91 -15.37 6.88
C ARG A 39 -5.53 -14.35 7.96
N LYS A 40 -6.46 -13.97 8.83
CA LYS A 40 -6.24 -12.99 9.91
C LYS A 40 -5.99 -13.62 11.28
N LEU A 41 -6.02 -14.95 11.39
CA LEU A 41 -5.84 -15.69 12.66
C LEU A 41 -4.48 -16.37 12.85
N THR A 42 -3.48 -16.07 12.03
CA THR A 42 -2.07 -16.32 12.37
C THR A 42 -1.42 -15.02 12.82
N LEU A 43 -1.96 -14.41 13.87
CA LEU A 43 -1.18 -13.58 14.77
C LEU A 43 -0.83 -14.50 15.95
N GLN A 44 0.39 -15.06 15.92
CA GLN A 44 0.91 -15.73 17.10
C GLN A 44 1.04 -14.71 18.24
N PRO A 45 0.71 -15.10 19.48
CA PRO A 45 0.87 -14.23 20.64
C PRO A 45 2.36 -14.00 20.91
N ILE A 46 2.76 -12.73 21.00
CA ILE A 46 4.00 -12.35 21.65
C ILE A 46 3.80 -12.59 23.14
N GLY A 47 4.42 -13.65 23.68
CA GLY A 47 4.31 -14.00 25.09
C GLY A 47 5.27 -15.10 25.51
N GLY A 48 6.46 -14.69 25.94
CA GLY A 48 7.16 -15.31 27.07
C GLY A 48 8.10 -16.48 26.79
N LEU A 49 9.40 -16.20 26.70
CA LEU A 49 10.37 -16.94 27.50
C LEU A 49 11.46 -15.99 28.01
N SER A 50 11.29 -15.62 29.27
CA SER A 50 12.34 -15.22 30.18
C SER A 50 13.47 -16.25 30.16
N SER A 51 14.67 -15.84 29.77
CA SER A 51 15.88 -16.54 30.16
C SER A 51 16.61 -15.66 31.17
N SER A 52 16.78 -16.24 32.35
CA SER A 52 17.09 -15.62 33.64
C SER A 52 18.35 -14.77 33.62
N TYR A 53 18.28 -13.57 34.21
CA TYR A 53 19.45 -12.93 34.77
C TYR A 53 19.21 -12.71 36.27
N ASN A 54 20.05 -13.36 37.07
CA ASN A 54 20.06 -13.26 38.52
C ASN A 54 20.82 -12.00 38.94
N ILE A 55 20.28 -11.29 39.94
CA ILE A 55 21.00 -10.26 40.69
C ILE A 55 21.69 -10.95 41.88
N SER A 56 23.03 -10.90 41.94
CA SER A 56 23.85 -10.90 43.16
C SER A 56 25.30 -10.57 42.79
N GLY A 57 25.93 -9.76 43.63
CA GLY A 57 27.05 -8.91 43.28
C GLY A 57 28.40 -9.58 43.06
N ALA A 58 29.19 -8.95 42.21
CA ALA A 58 30.62 -8.75 42.34
C ALA A 58 31.05 -7.63 41.38
N ALA A 59 32.01 -6.84 41.81
CA ALA A 59 32.40 -5.53 41.29
C ALA A 59 33.03 -5.53 39.87
N MET A 60 33.38 -4.30 39.42
CA MET A 60 34.55 -3.98 38.56
C MET A 60 34.26 -3.98 37.05
N GLN A 61 34.65 -3.02 36.22
CA GLN A 61 35.35 -1.73 36.33
C GLN A 61 34.93 -0.89 35.11
N ILE A 62 34.82 0.43 35.26
CA ILE A 62 34.56 1.35 34.14
C ILE A 62 35.88 1.52 33.39
N ASP A 63 35.99 0.98 32.18
CA ASP A 63 37.05 1.38 31.26
C ASP A 63 36.46 2.20 30.10
N ALA A 64 36.81 3.48 30.15
CA ALA A 64 36.49 4.49 29.18
C ALA A 64 37.45 4.39 27.98
N ARG A 65 36.97 3.94 26.82
CA ARG A 65 37.31 4.46 25.48
C ARG A 65 36.78 3.55 24.37
N GLN A 66 35.63 3.92 23.83
CA GLN A 66 35.41 3.83 22.39
C GLN A 66 34.34 4.83 22.03
N GLN A 67 34.76 5.86 21.28
CA GLN A 67 33.85 6.81 20.65
C GLN A 67 33.01 6.03 19.65
N ASP A 68 31.77 5.68 20.03
CA ASP A 68 30.74 5.30 19.07
C ASP A 68 30.61 6.50 18.10
N PRO A 69 30.75 6.33 16.77
CA PRO A 69 30.48 7.42 15.84
C PRO A 69 29.02 7.89 16.05
N PRO A 70 28.69 9.17 15.77
CA PRO A 70 27.32 9.64 15.89
C PRO A 70 26.42 8.68 15.12
N ARG A 71 25.48 8.02 15.82
CA ARG A 71 24.42 7.25 15.17
C ARG A 71 23.55 8.27 14.44
N GLU A 72 23.95 8.63 13.23
CA GLU A 72 23.07 9.22 12.23
C GLU A 72 21.79 8.39 12.26
N PRO A 73 20.61 9.00 12.48
CA PRO A 73 19.38 8.25 12.47
C PRO A 73 19.18 7.79 11.03
N PHE A 74 19.61 6.56 10.72
CA PHE A 74 19.23 5.88 9.50
C PHE A 74 17.70 5.88 9.50
N ASN A 75 17.11 6.77 8.70
CA ASN A 75 15.68 6.94 8.59
C ASN A 75 15.10 5.68 7.90
N TYR A 76 15.00 4.59 8.64
CA TYR A 76 14.54 3.28 8.16
C TYR A 76 13.08 3.36 7.66
N ALA A 77 12.36 4.42 8.04
CA ALA A 77 11.01 4.73 7.59
C ALA A 77 10.93 5.14 6.11
N ASP A 78 12.02 5.65 5.51
CA ASP A 78 11.98 6.14 4.11
C ASP A 78 11.87 5.02 3.07
N TYR A 79 12.27 3.79 3.43
CA TYR A 79 12.30 2.64 2.52
C TYR A 79 11.38 1.50 2.94
N THR A 80 10.66 1.64 4.06
CA THR A 80 9.76 0.61 4.58
C THR A 80 8.31 1.00 4.34
N CYS A 81 7.53 0.13 3.72
CA CYS A 81 6.12 0.39 3.47
C CYS A 81 5.33 0.20 4.78
N PRO A 82 4.58 1.21 5.25
CA PRO A 82 3.82 1.10 6.50
C PRO A 82 2.57 0.19 6.40
N ILE A 83 2.21 -0.27 5.20
CA ILE A 83 1.05 -1.18 5.00
C ILE A 83 1.49 -2.64 5.13
N CYS A 84 2.58 -3.04 4.47
CA CYS A 84 3.07 -4.42 4.49
C CYS A 84 4.26 -4.62 5.43
N ILE A 85 4.85 -3.56 5.99
CA ILE A 85 5.98 -3.58 6.91
C ILE A 85 7.22 -4.27 6.28
N THR A 86 7.37 -4.11 4.98
CA THR A 86 8.52 -4.62 4.20
C THR A 86 9.14 -3.49 3.41
N GLN A 87 10.27 -3.74 2.76
CA GLN A 87 10.86 -2.79 1.82
C GLN A 87 9.85 -2.38 0.73
N ILE A 88 9.85 -1.09 0.38
CA ILE A 88 8.94 -0.53 -0.63
C ILE A 88 9.28 -1.07 -2.02
N ASP A 89 8.33 -1.78 -2.61
CA ASP A 89 8.38 -2.25 -4.00
C ASP A 89 7.45 -1.39 -4.88
N LEU A 90 7.95 -0.93 -6.02
CA LEU A 90 7.27 0.02 -6.92
C LEU A 90 6.72 1.24 -6.16
N PRO A 91 7.60 2.10 -5.63
CA PRO A 91 7.22 3.21 -4.76
C PRO A 91 6.19 4.13 -5.41
N VAL A 92 5.10 4.38 -4.69
CA VAL A 92 4.10 5.37 -5.04
C VAL A 92 3.97 6.36 -3.89
N GLU A 93 4.16 7.64 -4.21
CA GLU A 93 4.03 8.74 -3.27
C GLU A 93 2.64 9.39 -3.39
N THR A 94 2.07 9.77 -2.26
CA THR A 94 0.80 10.50 -2.19
C THR A 94 1.03 12.00 -2.19
N ASN A 95 0.04 12.82 -2.51
CA ASN A 95 0.16 14.29 -2.42
C ASN A 95 0.38 14.85 -1.00
N CYS A 96 0.51 14.00 0.02
CA CYS A 96 0.93 14.38 1.37
C CYS A 96 2.36 13.93 1.71
N GLY A 97 3.12 13.45 0.73
CA GLY A 97 4.54 13.07 0.87
C GLY A 97 4.78 11.63 1.33
N HIS A 98 3.75 10.93 1.80
CA HIS A 98 3.89 9.55 2.27
C HIS A 98 4.03 8.54 1.11
N LYS A 99 4.97 7.61 1.26
CA LYS A 99 5.34 6.59 0.27
C LYS A 99 4.87 5.19 0.68
N PHE A 100 4.44 4.41 -0.30
CA PHE A 100 3.96 3.05 -0.12
C PHE A 100 4.35 2.17 -1.31
N CYS A 101 4.26 0.85 -1.18
CA CYS A 101 4.29 -0.02 -2.35
C CYS A 101 3.08 0.30 -3.25
N GLY A 102 3.29 0.28 -4.56
CA GLY A 102 2.21 0.53 -5.53
C GLY A 102 1.05 -0.44 -5.35
N ALA A 103 1.35 -1.73 -5.17
CA ALA A 103 0.33 -2.74 -4.90
C ALA A 103 -0.45 -2.46 -3.59
N CYS A 104 0.25 -2.06 -2.53
CA CYS A 104 -0.36 -1.84 -1.22
C CYS A 104 -1.33 -0.66 -1.21
N ILE A 105 -0.93 0.49 -1.76
CA ILE A 105 -1.79 1.69 -1.75
C ILE A 105 -3.01 1.53 -2.67
N LEU A 106 -2.83 0.83 -3.81
CA LEU A 106 -3.91 0.55 -4.74
C LEU A 106 -4.90 -0.47 -4.16
N GLU A 107 -4.41 -1.51 -3.48
CA GLU A 107 -5.30 -2.46 -2.78
C GLU A 107 -6.05 -1.79 -1.64
N ASN A 108 -5.39 -0.94 -0.85
CA ASN A 108 -6.04 -0.14 0.16
C ASN A 108 -7.16 0.74 -0.41
N TRP A 109 -6.95 1.37 -1.57
CA TRP A 109 -8.01 2.10 -2.27
C TRP A 109 -9.16 1.20 -2.75
N ARG A 110 -8.87 0.01 -3.28
CA ARG A 110 -9.90 -0.95 -3.69
C ARG A 110 -10.79 -1.35 -2.53
N VAL A 111 -10.20 -1.61 -1.36
CA VAL A 111 -10.94 -1.92 -0.13
C VAL A 111 -11.75 -0.70 0.31
N TRP A 112 -11.13 0.47 0.42
CA TRP A 112 -11.78 1.71 0.87
C TRP A 112 -13.01 2.09 0.03
N ARG A 113 -12.90 1.95 -1.30
CA ARG A 113 -13.98 2.22 -2.26
C ARG A 113 -15.25 1.40 -2.00
N ARG A 114 -15.14 0.20 -1.44
CA ARG A 114 -16.33 -0.66 -1.21
C ARG A 114 -17.28 -0.08 -0.18
N GLU A 115 -16.77 0.74 0.74
CA GLU A 115 -17.53 1.30 1.85
C GLU A 115 -17.66 2.83 1.79
N HIS A 116 -16.89 3.49 0.92
CA HIS A 116 -16.82 4.94 0.86
C HIS A 116 -16.87 5.48 -0.57
N ILE A 117 -17.58 6.60 -0.74
CA ILE A 117 -17.63 7.36 -1.99
C ILE A 117 -16.59 8.48 -1.92
N GLY A 118 -15.62 8.51 -2.83
CA GLY A 118 -14.67 9.61 -2.96
C GLY A 118 -13.23 9.18 -3.22
N ALA A 119 -12.30 10.06 -2.84
CA ALA A 119 -10.86 9.79 -2.95
C ALA A 119 -10.34 9.16 -1.65
N LEU A 120 -9.31 8.31 -1.77
CA LEU A 120 -8.68 7.63 -0.65
C LEU A 120 -8.20 8.63 0.42
N LYS A 121 -8.24 8.25 1.70
CA LYS A 121 -7.52 8.94 2.77
C LYS A 121 -6.17 8.25 3.02
N CYS A 122 -5.11 9.02 3.19
CA CYS A 122 -3.77 8.48 3.43
C CYS A 122 -3.75 7.59 4.69
N PRO A 123 -3.22 6.37 4.65
CA PRO A 123 -3.14 5.50 5.83
C PRO A 123 -2.34 6.07 7.01
N LEU A 124 -1.35 6.92 6.73
CA LEU A 124 -0.49 7.51 7.76
C LEU A 124 -1.10 8.78 8.38
N CYS A 125 -1.44 9.78 7.57
CA CYS A 125 -1.88 11.09 8.07
C CYS A 125 -3.35 11.43 7.80
N ARG A 126 -4.12 10.52 7.19
CA ARG A 126 -5.56 10.66 6.89
C ARG A 126 -5.91 11.80 5.91
N THR A 127 -4.93 12.51 5.38
CA THR A 127 -5.12 13.52 4.32
C THR A 127 -5.74 12.90 3.07
N LYS A 128 -6.68 13.61 2.44
CA LYS A 128 -7.32 13.19 1.18
C LYS A 128 -6.28 13.09 0.07
N VAL A 129 -6.12 11.89 -0.48
CA VAL A 129 -5.20 11.58 -1.57
C VAL A 129 -5.87 11.91 -2.89
N ARG A 130 -5.52 13.03 -3.51
CA ARG A 130 -6.07 13.43 -4.82
C ARG A 130 -5.21 12.94 -5.98
N MET A 131 -3.97 12.58 -5.67
CA MET A 131 -2.97 12.20 -6.67
C MET A 131 -2.00 11.18 -6.09
N LEU A 132 -1.64 10.22 -6.93
CA LEU A 132 -0.63 9.20 -6.71
C LEU A 132 0.52 9.41 -7.71
N LEU A 133 1.74 9.35 -7.21
CA LEU A 133 2.97 9.68 -7.90
C LEU A 133 3.85 8.43 -8.01
N PRO A 134 3.94 7.77 -9.17
CA PRO A 134 4.91 6.69 -9.34
C PRO A 134 6.33 7.27 -9.32
N LEU A 135 7.17 6.68 -8.46
CA LEU A 135 8.59 7.05 -8.29
C LEU A 135 9.55 6.02 -8.92
N PHE A 136 9.07 5.30 -9.93
CA PHE A 136 9.84 4.32 -10.68
C PHE A 136 9.65 4.55 -12.18
N SER A 137 10.70 4.28 -12.96
CA SER A 137 10.68 4.41 -14.43
C SER A 137 10.49 3.04 -15.10
N ASN A 138 9.92 3.04 -16.30
CA ASN A 138 9.90 1.83 -17.14
C ASN A 138 11.29 1.50 -17.72
N ASN A 139 12.23 2.47 -17.74
CA ASN A 139 13.38 2.42 -18.65
C ASN A 139 14.76 2.33 -17.95
N ASN A 140 14.83 2.27 -16.61
CA ASN A 140 16.09 2.49 -15.88
C ASN A 140 16.66 1.21 -15.26
N GLY A 141 16.91 0.21 -16.10
CA GLY A 141 17.26 -1.14 -15.63
C GLY A 141 15.99 -1.94 -15.36
N ALA A 142 15.22 -2.14 -16.45
CA ALA A 142 13.99 -2.90 -16.42
C ALA A 142 14.21 -4.29 -15.78
N PRO A 143 13.18 -4.86 -15.14
CA PRO A 143 13.22 -6.25 -14.76
C PRO A 143 13.50 -7.11 -15.99
N VAL A 144 14.49 -7.99 -15.91
CA VAL A 144 14.89 -8.90 -17.00
C VAL A 144 13.74 -9.83 -17.38
N THR A 145 12.78 -10.05 -16.47
CA THR A 145 11.63 -10.92 -16.68
C THR A 145 10.41 -10.16 -17.20
N ALA A 146 9.69 -10.76 -18.15
CA ALA A 146 8.43 -10.26 -18.68
C ALA A 146 7.38 -10.03 -17.56
N GLU A 147 7.41 -10.87 -16.53
CA GLU A 147 6.51 -10.81 -15.39
C GLU A 147 6.65 -9.51 -14.60
N ALA A 148 7.88 -9.10 -14.32
CA ALA A 148 8.10 -7.89 -13.54
C ALA A 148 7.85 -6.63 -14.37
N GLN A 149 8.12 -6.63 -15.67
CA GLN A 149 7.67 -5.56 -16.58
C GLN A 149 6.13 -5.43 -16.60
N LEU A 150 5.42 -6.56 -16.63
CA LEU A 150 3.96 -6.58 -16.55
C LEU A 150 3.47 -5.97 -15.23
N ARG A 151 4.12 -6.30 -14.10
CA ARG A 151 3.80 -5.72 -12.79
C ARG A 151 4.00 -4.20 -12.76
N HIS A 152 5.11 -3.69 -13.28
CA HIS A 152 5.36 -2.24 -13.39
C HIS A 152 4.25 -1.56 -14.17
N ARG A 153 3.96 -2.06 -15.38
CA ARG A 153 2.93 -1.51 -16.27
C ARG A 153 1.56 -1.53 -15.61
N GLU A 154 1.22 -2.60 -14.91
CA GLU A 154 -0.07 -2.72 -14.23
C GLU A 154 -0.24 -1.68 -13.11
N VAL A 155 0.79 -1.48 -12.28
CA VAL A 155 0.77 -0.44 -11.24
C VAL A 155 0.60 0.95 -11.86
N ILE A 156 1.36 1.27 -12.92
CA ILE A 156 1.24 2.56 -13.63
C ILE A 156 -0.18 2.77 -14.16
N ASN A 157 -0.76 1.76 -14.82
CA ASN A 157 -2.12 1.83 -15.35
C ASN A 157 -3.15 2.11 -14.26
N GLN A 158 -3.04 1.44 -13.12
CA GLN A 158 -3.95 1.64 -12.00
C GLN A 158 -3.79 3.01 -11.34
N VAL A 159 -2.55 3.50 -11.20
CA VAL A 159 -2.28 4.86 -10.71
C VAL A 159 -2.88 5.90 -11.66
N ASN A 160 -2.71 5.73 -12.96
CA ASN A 160 -3.32 6.62 -13.95
C ASN A 160 -4.85 6.62 -13.84
N ARG A 161 -5.47 5.44 -13.74
CA ARG A 161 -6.93 5.32 -13.52
C ARG A 161 -7.39 6.02 -12.23
N TYR A 162 -6.63 5.88 -11.14
CA TYR A 162 -6.90 6.61 -9.90
C TYR A 162 -6.86 8.12 -10.12
N ASN A 163 -5.76 8.60 -10.70
CA ASN A 163 -5.52 10.02 -10.91
C ASN A 163 -6.56 10.64 -11.85
N SER A 164 -6.92 9.99 -12.95
CA SER A 164 -7.97 10.47 -13.86
C SER A 164 -9.31 10.67 -13.15
N LYS A 165 -9.63 9.85 -12.14
CA LYS A 165 -10.88 9.95 -11.38
C LYS A 165 -10.84 11.01 -10.28
N HIS A 166 -9.67 11.32 -9.73
CA HIS A 166 -9.56 12.08 -8.47
C HIS A 166 -8.73 13.36 -8.56
N ALA A 167 -7.98 13.56 -9.65
CA ALA A 167 -7.23 14.78 -9.90
C ALA A 167 -8.16 15.84 -10.52
N HIS A 168 -8.80 16.63 -9.66
CA HIS A 168 -9.55 17.80 -10.09
C HIS A 168 -8.58 18.98 -10.28
N GLY A 169 -8.49 19.52 -11.50
CA GLY A 169 -7.97 20.87 -11.78
C GLY A 169 -6.45 21.11 -11.78
N ARG A 170 -5.58 20.09 -11.74
CA ARG A 170 -4.09 20.27 -11.77
C ARG A 170 -3.36 19.38 -12.78
N ASN A 171 -4.09 18.85 -13.75
CA ASN A 171 -3.70 17.64 -14.49
C ASN A 171 -2.55 17.84 -15.49
N ASN A 172 -2.18 19.08 -15.81
CA ASN A 172 -1.17 19.33 -16.84
C ASN A 172 0.18 19.73 -16.25
N ILE A 173 0.20 20.61 -15.24
CA ILE A 173 1.45 21.18 -14.72
C ILE A 173 2.19 20.17 -13.85
N PHE A 174 1.51 19.54 -12.88
CA PHE A 174 2.18 18.63 -11.97
C PHE A 174 2.67 17.35 -12.67
N GLN A 175 1.90 16.81 -13.62
CA GLN A 175 2.36 15.68 -14.44
C GLN A 175 3.58 16.07 -15.29
N LYS A 176 3.61 17.30 -15.83
CA LYS A 176 4.74 17.80 -16.63
C LYS A 176 5.97 18.02 -15.76
N ILE A 177 5.81 18.64 -14.58
CA ILE A 177 6.88 18.79 -13.58
C ILE A 177 7.37 17.42 -13.10
N GLN A 178 6.49 16.46 -12.82
CA GLN A 178 6.90 15.12 -12.41
C GLN A 178 7.67 14.39 -13.51
N LYS A 179 7.28 14.51 -14.78
CA LYS A 179 8.09 13.99 -15.90
C LYS A 179 9.49 14.61 -15.90
N LEU A 180 9.60 15.92 -15.64
CA LEU A 180 10.87 16.63 -15.57
C LEU A 180 11.71 16.25 -14.34
N LEU A 181 11.10 16.11 -13.16
CA LEU A 181 11.76 15.68 -11.93
C LEU A 181 12.19 14.22 -12.01
N ASN A 182 11.37 13.35 -12.61
CA ASN A 182 11.75 11.96 -12.86
C ASN A 182 12.92 11.87 -13.85
N SER A 183 13.03 12.78 -14.83
CA SER A 183 14.22 12.87 -15.69
C SER A 183 15.47 13.42 -14.98
N GLN A 184 15.32 14.37 -14.04
CA GLN A 184 16.47 14.91 -13.29
C GLN A 184 16.91 14.02 -12.11
N GLY A 185 16.02 13.22 -11.54
CA GLY A 185 16.35 12.23 -10.52
C GLY A 185 17.28 11.11 -11.02
N HIS A 186 17.38 10.89 -12.33
CA HIS A 186 18.39 10.03 -12.94
C HIS A 186 19.81 10.54 -12.70
N GLU A 187 20.04 11.84 -12.85
CA GLU A 187 21.36 12.44 -12.76
C GLU A 187 21.90 12.35 -11.33
N VAL A 188 21.03 12.56 -10.36
CA VAL A 188 21.38 12.52 -8.92
C VAL A 188 21.59 11.07 -8.42
N ALA A 189 20.81 10.10 -8.92
CA ALA A 189 20.97 8.69 -8.56
C ALA A 189 22.21 8.05 -9.19
N ASP A 190 22.63 8.51 -10.37
CA ASP A 190 23.84 8.04 -11.05
C ASP A 190 25.11 8.64 -10.43
N PHE A 191 25.05 9.91 -9.99
CA PHE A 191 26.12 10.57 -9.25
C PHE A 191 26.46 9.85 -7.93
N ARG A 192 25.44 9.39 -7.19
CA ARG A 192 25.64 8.65 -5.93
C ARG A 192 26.28 7.26 -6.17
N LYS A 193 26.11 6.65 -7.34
CA LYS A 193 26.74 5.35 -7.68
C LYS A 193 28.20 5.49 -8.11
N HIS A 194 28.57 6.62 -8.72
CA HIS A 194 29.91 6.85 -9.26
C HIS A 194 30.85 7.62 -8.32
N HIS A 195 30.34 8.24 -7.25
CA HIS A 195 31.14 9.08 -6.34
C HIS A 195 31.15 8.66 -4.86
N LEU A 196 30.63 7.48 -4.50
CA LEU A 196 30.93 6.88 -3.21
C LEU A 196 32.23 6.07 -3.32
N PRO A 197 33.30 6.42 -2.57
CA PRO A 197 34.53 5.63 -2.60
C PRO A 197 34.24 4.23 -2.04
N GLN A 198 34.64 3.21 -2.80
CA GLN A 198 34.66 1.82 -2.35
C GLN A 198 35.68 1.72 -1.21
N ILE A 199 35.21 1.76 0.04
CA ILE A 199 36.05 1.47 1.20
C ILE A 199 36.31 -0.03 1.19
N ARG A 200 37.57 -0.39 0.92
CA ARG A 200 38.11 -1.75 0.89
C ARG A 200 38.40 -2.26 2.29
#